data_AF-A0AB34KQP6-F1
#
_entry.id   AF-A0AB34KQP6-F1
#
_cell.length_a   1.000
_cell.length_b   1.000
_cell.length_c   1.000
_cell.angle_alpha   90.00
_cell.angle_beta   90.00
_cell.angle_gamma   90.00
#
_symmetry.space_group_name_H-M   'P 1'
#
loop_
_entity.id
_entity.type
_entity.pdbx_description
1 polymer ?
#
loop_
_entity_poly.entity_id
_entity_poly.type
_entity_poly.pdbx_seq_one_letter_code
_entity_poly.pdbx_strand_id
1 'polypeptide(L)'
;MSPSPTPPPDKTEEETPIYTPPSPTLSQPSPSASPASVRAYIASLLTTNRSLPASHAQHIAARWTIGQGRELRAYPAAMYLEIFGREDGWAVCRDVKLRIYEGEAAERREKASTLKARLFVAGVCGGEGAAMPLLVWSLVHERVGLAAFAFVMFVVLSPLFYAIVAAAFEDEPEEKVERELREGVKTAMGASSGA
;
A
#
# COMPACT_ATOMS: atom_id res chain seq x y z
N MET A 1 -18.27 -77.02 -7.14
CA MET A 1 -17.16 -76.11 -7.45
C MET A 1 -17.35 -74.85 -6.64
N SER A 2 -16.35 -74.52 -5.83
CA SER A 2 -16.34 -73.47 -4.82
C SER A 2 -16.50 -72.05 -5.39
N PRO A 3 -17.02 -71.09 -4.59
CA PRO A 3 -17.14 -69.69 -4.96
C PRO A 3 -15.80 -68.94 -4.86
N SER A 4 -15.61 -67.90 -5.67
CA SER A 4 -14.45 -67.01 -5.65
C SER A 4 -14.88 -65.55 -5.83
N PRO A 5 -14.11 -64.57 -5.34
CA PRO A 5 -14.58 -63.67 -4.29
C PRO A 5 -14.76 -62.23 -4.78
N THR A 6 -15.66 -61.53 -4.10
CA THR A 6 -15.86 -60.08 -4.20
C THR A 6 -14.57 -59.31 -3.91
N PRO A 7 -14.15 -58.34 -4.73
CA PRO A 7 -13.08 -57.42 -4.37
C PRO A 7 -13.55 -56.41 -3.30
N PRO A 8 -12.66 -55.95 -2.40
CA PRO A 8 -13.00 -55.07 -1.29
C PRO A 8 -13.33 -53.63 -1.75
N PRO A 9 -14.07 -52.85 -0.92
CA PRO A 9 -14.42 -51.48 -1.24
C PRO A 9 -13.18 -50.59 -1.31
N ASP A 10 -13.12 -49.82 -2.38
CA ASP A 10 -12.11 -48.81 -2.67
C ASP A 10 -12.14 -47.70 -1.61
N LYS A 11 -10.97 -47.14 -1.37
CA LYS A 11 -10.62 -46.36 -0.20
C LYS A 11 -11.40 -45.06 -0.15
N THR A 12 -11.88 -44.78 1.06
CA THR A 12 -12.45 -43.52 1.53
C THR A 12 -11.64 -42.32 1.05
N GLU A 13 -12.25 -41.59 0.13
CA GLU A 13 -12.25 -40.13 -0.01
C GLU A 13 -11.16 -39.39 0.76
N GLU A 14 -10.05 -39.19 0.05
CA GLU A 14 -8.98 -38.26 0.37
C GLU A 14 -9.55 -36.82 0.32
N GLU A 15 -9.92 -36.31 1.50
CA GLU A 15 -10.31 -34.93 1.73
C GLU A 15 -9.10 -34.02 1.44
N THR A 16 -8.97 -33.64 0.17
CA THR A 16 -7.95 -32.69 -0.26
C THR A 16 -8.26 -31.32 0.36
N PRO A 17 -7.30 -30.67 1.03
CA PRO A 17 -7.52 -29.30 1.49
C PRO A 17 -7.78 -28.44 0.26
N ILE A 18 -8.91 -27.73 0.28
CA ILE A 18 -9.26 -26.73 -0.72
C ILE A 18 -8.13 -25.70 -0.74
N TYR A 19 -7.18 -25.88 -1.64
CA TYR A 19 -6.24 -24.85 -2.02
C TYR A 19 -7.07 -23.77 -2.71
N THR A 20 -7.54 -22.82 -1.92
CA THR A 20 -8.05 -21.56 -2.47
C THR A 20 -6.83 -20.91 -3.10
N PRO A 21 -6.74 -20.80 -4.44
CA PRO A 21 -5.61 -20.12 -5.05
C PRO A 21 -5.56 -18.70 -4.49
N PRO A 22 -4.36 -18.15 -4.22
CA PRO A 22 -4.23 -16.76 -3.83
C PRO A 22 -4.97 -15.94 -4.86
N SER A 23 -5.93 -15.12 -4.39
CA SER A 23 -6.66 -14.19 -5.24
C SER A 23 -5.64 -13.50 -6.15
N PRO A 24 -5.85 -13.47 -7.48
CA PRO A 24 -4.86 -12.92 -8.39
C PRO A 24 -4.54 -11.50 -7.93
N THR A 25 -3.32 -11.30 -7.43
CA THR A 25 -2.84 -9.99 -7.03
C THR A 25 -2.82 -9.13 -8.29
N LEU A 26 -3.89 -8.34 -8.47
CA LEU A 26 -4.06 -7.47 -9.62
C LEU A 26 -2.93 -6.45 -9.64
N SER A 27 -1.91 -6.78 -10.42
CA SER A 27 -0.73 -5.97 -10.62
C SER A 27 -1.08 -4.82 -11.54
N GLN A 28 -0.59 -3.62 -11.22
CA GLN A 28 -0.86 -2.46 -12.04
C GLN A 28 -0.23 -2.60 -13.43
N PRO A 29 -0.92 -2.16 -14.49
CA PRO A 29 -0.41 -2.24 -15.85
C PRO A 29 0.83 -1.34 -15.99
N SER A 30 1.90 -1.76 -16.66
CA SER A 30 3.10 -0.92 -16.85
C SER A 30 2.76 0.44 -17.50
N PRO A 31 3.61 1.48 -17.36
CA PRO A 31 3.34 2.79 -17.98
C PRO A 31 3.16 2.71 -19.51
N SER A 32 3.86 1.78 -20.16
CA SER A 32 3.79 1.49 -21.60
C SER A 32 2.74 0.43 -21.97
N ALA A 33 1.90 0.00 -21.03
CA ALA A 33 0.89 -1.01 -21.29
C ALA A 33 -0.10 -0.56 -22.36
N SER A 34 -0.45 -1.48 -23.25
CA SER A 34 -1.40 -1.22 -24.33
C SER A 34 -2.79 -0.87 -23.78
N PRO A 35 -3.62 -0.11 -24.53
CA PRO A 35 -4.99 0.17 -24.13
C PRO A 35 -5.80 -1.11 -23.85
N ALA A 36 -5.58 -2.18 -24.61
CA ALA A 36 -6.23 -3.47 -24.39
C ALA A 36 -5.86 -4.09 -23.03
N SER A 37 -4.57 -4.02 -22.66
CA SER A 37 -4.09 -4.47 -21.34
C SER A 37 -4.68 -3.63 -20.21
N VAL A 38 -4.81 -2.32 -20.40
CA VAL A 38 -5.46 -1.43 -19.43
C VAL A 38 -6.94 -1.76 -19.26
N ARG A 39 -7.66 -2.02 -20.35
CA ARG A 39 -9.07 -2.46 -20.28
C ARG A 39 -9.23 -3.76 -19.51
N ALA A 40 -8.39 -4.75 -19.79
CA ALA A 40 -8.40 -6.02 -19.06
C ALA A 40 -8.15 -5.81 -17.56
N TYR A 41 -7.24 -4.91 -17.21
CA TYR A 41 -6.97 -4.52 -15.83
C TYR A 41 -8.16 -3.81 -15.16
N ILE A 42 -8.80 -2.84 -15.83
CA ILE A 42 -9.97 -2.14 -15.26
C ILE A 42 -11.13 -3.12 -15.05
N ALA A 43 -11.39 -4.01 -16.03
CA ALA A 43 -12.45 -5.00 -15.91
C ALA A 43 -12.20 -5.95 -14.73
N SER A 44 -10.97 -6.46 -14.58
CA SER A 44 -10.63 -7.32 -13.46
C SER A 44 -10.67 -6.59 -12.12
N LEU A 45 -10.22 -5.33 -12.07
CA LEU A 45 -10.30 -4.47 -10.89
C LEU A 45 -11.76 -4.32 -10.42
N LEU A 46 -12.67 -4.00 -11.33
CA LEU A 46 -14.09 -3.83 -11.03
C LEU A 46 -14.76 -5.13 -10.61
N THR A 47 -14.43 -6.26 -11.24
CA THR A 47 -14.96 -7.57 -10.83
C THR A 47 -14.42 -7.99 -9.46
N THR A 48 -13.14 -7.77 -9.17
CA THR A 48 -12.54 -8.17 -7.88
C THR A 48 -12.98 -7.27 -6.73
N ASN A 49 -12.95 -5.95 -6.90
CA ASN A 49 -13.18 -5.02 -5.79
C ASN A 49 -14.67 -4.74 -5.54
N ARG A 50 -15.50 -4.82 -6.59
CA ARG A 50 -16.93 -4.43 -6.52
C ARG A 50 -17.88 -5.60 -6.80
N SER A 51 -17.35 -6.79 -7.05
CA SER A 51 -18.13 -7.99 -7.42
C SER A 51 -19.06 -7.75 -8.61
N LEU A 52 -18.66 -6.85 -9.53
CA LEU A 52 -19.45 -6.56 -10.72
C LEU A 52 -19.43 -7.75 -11.70
N PRO A 53 -20.57 -8.04 -12.36
CA PRO A 53 -20.60 -9.05 -13.42
C PRO A 53 -19.55 -8.77 -14.47
N ALA A 54 -18.84 -9.81 -14.93
CA ALA A 54 -17.74 -9.66 -15.87
C ALA A 54 -18.15 -8.92 -17.17
N SER A 55 -19.37 -9.15 -17.66
CA SER A 55 -19.92 -8.44 -18.82
C SER A 55 -20.06 -6.93 -18.60
N HIS A 56 -20.53 -6.53 -17.41
CA HIS A 56 -20.70 -5.13 -17.05
C HIS A 56 -19.35 -4.44 -16.84
N ALA A 57 -18.42 -5.10 -16.14
CA ALA A 57 -17.06 -4.61 -15.95
C ALA A 57 -16.32 -4.42 -17.29
N GLN A 58 -16.50 -5.35 -18.24
CA GLN A 58 -15.97 -5.21 -19.60
C GLN A 58 -16.59 -4.04 -20.36
N HIS A 59 -17.89 -3.79 -20.20
CA HIS A 59 -18.56 -2.66 -20.82
C HIS A 59 -18.01 -1.31 -20.31
N ILE A 60 -17.84 -1.18 -18.99
CA ILE A 60 -17.23 0.02 -18.39
C ILE A 60 -15.79 0.17 -18.91
N ALA A 61 -14.99 -0.90 -18.86
CA ALA A 61 -13.62 -0.89 -19.33
C ALA A 61 -13.49 -0.54 -20.82
N ALA A 62 -14.46 -0.94 -21.66
CA ALA A 62 -14.46 -0.65 -23.10
C ALA A 62 -14.46 0.86 -23.41
N ARG A 63 -14.90 1.71 -22.48
CA ARG A 63 -14.86 3.17 -22.62
C ARG A 63 -13.42 3.72 -22.62
N TRP A 64 -12.45 2.94 -22.16
CA TRP A 64 -11.03 3.27 -22.27
C TRP A 64 -10.48 2.92 -23.66
N THR A 65 -10.42 3.91 -24.55
CA THR A 65 -10.14 3.68 -25.98
C THR A 65 -8.66 3.88 -26.35
N ILE A 66 -8.09 5.04 -26.03
CA ILE A 66 -6.77 5.49 -26.52
C ILE A 66 -5.69 5.43 -25.43
N GLY A 67 -6.05 5.62 -24.16
CA GLY A 67 -5.09 5.76 -23.07
C GLY A 67 -4.21 4.52 -22.84
N GLN A 68 -2.96 4.73 -22.44
CA GLN A 68 -2.04 3.68 -22.02
C GLN A 68 -1.98 3.62 -20.49
N GLY A 69 -1.17 2.71 -19.95
CA GLY A 69 -1.01 2.59 -18.50
C GLY A 69 -0.43 3.84 -17.82
N ARG A 70 0.25 4.73 -18.55
CA ARG A 70 0.69 6.03 -18.02
C ARG A 70 -0.47 7.00 -17.82
N GLU A 71 -1.40 7.08 -18.77
CA GLU A 71 -2.60 7.93 -18.65
C GLU A 71 -3.48 7.45 -17.51
N LEU A 72 -3.59 6.13 -17.32
CA LEU A 72 -4.28 5.53 -16.17
C LEU A 72 -3.70 5.93 -14.81
N ARG A 73 -2.45 6.41 -14.74
CA ARG A 73 -1.86 6.90 -13.48
C ARG A 73 -1.94 8.42 -13.37
N ALA A 74 -1.70 9.09 -14.47
CA ALA A 74 -1.53 10.54 -14.54
C ALA A 74 -2.87 11.29 -14.57
N TYR A 75 -3.95 10.67 -15.05
CA TYR A 75 -5.22 11.37 -15.22
C TYR A 75 -5.79 11.85 -13.87
N PRO A 76 -6.31 13.09 -13.82
CA PRO A 76 -7.02 13.58 -12.66
C PRO A 76 -8.41 12.93 -12.59
N ALA A 77 -9.02 12.94 -11.40
CA ALA A 77 -10.36 12.37 -11.18
C ALA A 77 -11.41 12.88 -12.18
N ALA A 78 -11.37 14.17 -12.57
CA ALA A 78 -12.28 14.75 -13.55
C ALA A 78 -12.27 14.00 -14.90
N MET A 79 -11.10 13.55 -15.36
CA MET A 79 -10.97 12.82 -16.62
C MET A 79 -11.61 11.43 -16.56
N TYR A 80 -11.56 10.77 -15.41
CA TYR A 80 -12.28 9.50 -15.22
C TYR A 80 -13.79 9.69 -15.30
N LEU A 81 -14.30 10.77 -14.69
CA LEU A 81 -15.73 11.10 -14.74
C LEU A 81 -16.19 11.41 -16.16
N GLU A 82 -15.34 12.05 -16.97
CA GLU A 82 -15.62 12.30 -18.38
C GLU A 82 -15.63 11.00 -19.20
N ILE A 83 -14.60 10.16 -19.04
CA ILE A 83 -14.45 8.91 -19.81
C ILE A 83 -15.52 7.88 -19.45
N PHE A 84 -15.76 7.67 -18.16
CA PHE A 84 -16.61 6.59 -17.63
C PHE A 84 -17.97 7.08 -17.11
N GLY A 85 -18.22 8.38 -17.07
CA GLY A 85 -19.43 8.92 -16.45
C GLY A 85 -19.28 9.06 -14.93
N ARG A 86 -20.29 9.67 -14.29
CA ARG A 86 -20.18 10.11 -12.90
C ARG A 86 -19.98 8.97 -11.89
N GLU A 87 -20.76 7.91 -12.00
CA GLU A 87 -20.73 6.79 -11.04
C GLU A 87 -19.54 5.86 -11.32
N ASP A 88 -19.49 5.29 -12.52
CA ASP A 88 -18.42 4.36 -12.91
C ASP A 88 -17.04 5.03 -12.87
N GLY A 89 -16.94 6.31 -13.28
CA GLY A 89 -15.69 7.05 -13.25
C GLY A 89 -15.19 7.29 -11.84
N TRP A 90 -16.08 7.53 -10.88
CA TRP A 90 -15.69 7.64 -9.48
C TRP A 90 -15.18 6.29 -8.97
N ALA A 91 -15.87 5.19 -9.27
CA ALA A 91 -15.48 3.85 -8.83
C ALA A 91 -14.11 3.45 -9.41
N VAL A 92 -13.92 3.60 -10.72
CA VAL A 92 -12.65 3.31 -11.40
C VAL A 92 -11.54 4.19 -10.85
N CYS A 93 -11.77 5.49 -10.70
CA CYS A 93 -10.74 6.40 -10.19
C CYS A 93 -10.32 6.04 -8.77
N ARG A 94 -11.28 5.78 -7.86
CA ARG A 94 -11.00 5.37 -6.48
C ARG A 94 -10.13 4.11 -6.46
N ASP A 95 -10.58 3.06 -7.13
CA ASP A 95 -9.95 1.75 -7.05
C ASP A 95 -8.55 1.75 -7.70
N VAL A 96 -8.36 2.50 -8.79
CA VAL A 96 -7.05 2.67 -9.44
C VAL A 96 -6.10 3.48 -8.56
N LYS A 97 -6.51 4.67 -8.11
CA LYS A 97 -5.67 5.58 -7.31
C LYS A 97 -5.29 4.96 -5.98
N LEU A 98 -6.22 4.22 -5.36
CA LEU A 98 -5.94 3.51 -4.12
C LEU A 98 -4.76 2.54 -4.29
N ARG A 99 -4.76 1.71 -5.33
CA ARG A 99 -3.63 0.80 -5.58
C ARG A 99 -2.32 1.54 -5.86
N ILE A 100 -2.37 2.73 -6.49
CA ILE A 100 -1.17 3.53 -6.76
C ILE A 100 -0.61 4.03 -5.42
N TYR A 101 -1.45 4.61 -4.58
CA TYR A 101 -1.02 5.14 -3.29
C TYR A 101 -0.65 4.06 -2.29
N GLU A 102 -1.28 2.88 -2.34
CA GLU A 102 -0.83 1.71 -1.58
C GLU A 102 0.58 1.27 -2.00
N GLY A 103 0.85 1.23 -3.31
CA GLY A 103 2.19 0.91 -3.83
C GLY A 103 3.24 1.94 -3.42
N GLU A 104 2.94 3.23 -3.57
CA GLU A 104 3.81 4.33 -3.14
C GLU A 104 4.03 4.33 -1.62
N ALA A 105 2.97 4.05 -0.84
CA ALA A 105 3.05 3.97 0.61
C ALA A 105 3.86 2.76 1.07
N ALA A 106 3.72 1.60 0.41
CA ALA A 106 4.53 0.42 0.68
C ALA A 106 6.02 0.68 0.40
N GLU A 107 6.36 1.29 -0.75
CA GLU A 107 7.72 1.69 -1.08
C GLU A 107 8.27 2.71 -0.05
N ARG A 108 7.45 3.69 0.35
CA ARG A 108 7.82 4.66 1.39
C ARG A 108 8.04 3.98 2.74
N ARG A 109 7.21 3.02 3.12
CA ARG A 109 7.34 2.23 4.36
C ARG A 109 8.61 1.39 4.35
N GLU A 110 8.98 0.79 3.21
CA GLU A 110 10.24 0.05 3.05
C GLU A 110 11.47 0.96 3.17
N LYS A 111 11.45 2.12 2.51
CA LYS A 111 12.52 3.12 2.65
C LYS A 111 12.60 3.66 4.08
N ALA A 112 11.44 3.91 4.70
CA ALA A 112 11.36 4.38 6.08
C ALA A 112 11.83 3.32 7.07
N SER A 113 11.51 2.03 6.88
CA SER A 113 12.00 0.95 7.75
C SER A 113 13.51 0.79 7.64
N THR A 114 14.05 0.88 6.42
CA THR A 114 15.49 0.88 6.17
C THR A 114 16.17 2.08 6.82
N LEU A 115 15.59 3.27 6.71
CA LEU A 115 16.10 4.48 7.34
C LEU A 115 16.03 4.39 8.88
N LYS A 116 14.90 3.94 9.43
CA LYS A 116 14.71 3.70 10.87
C LYS A 116 15.75 2.71 11.39
N ALA A 117 16.00 1.61 10.67
CA ALA A 117 17.05 0.65 11.02
C ALA A 117 18.45 1.29 11.02
N ARG A 118 18.77 2.11 10.01
CA ARG A 118 20.06 2.82 9.95
C ARG A 118 20.23 3.83 11.08
N LEU A 119 19.17 4.58 11.41
CA LEU A 119 19.17 5.52 12.53
C LEU A 119 19.27 4.79 13.88
N PHE A 120 18.60 3.64 14.02
CA PHE A 120 18.73 2.80 15.20
C PHE A 120 20.16 2.32 15.39
N VAL A 121 20.79 1.76 14.35
CA VAL A 121 22.19 1.31 14.40
C VAL A 121 23.14 2.48 14.68
N ALA A 122 22.96 3.63 14.02
CA ALA A 122 23.77 4.83 14.27
C ALA A 122 23.58 5.37 15.69
N GLY A 123 22.36 5.31 16.24
CA GLY A 123 22.05 5.71 17.60
C GLY A 123 22.71 4.79 18.64
N VAL A 124 22.68 3.47 18.43
CA VAL A 124 23.36 2.51 19.31
C VAL A 124 24.88 2.67 19.24
N CYS A 125 25.46 2.72 18.04
CA CYS A 125 26.91 2.87 17.87
C CYS A 125 27.43 4.26 18.31
N GLY A 126 26.68 5.32 18.05
CA GLY A 126 27.06 6.70 18.37
C GLY A 126 26.77 7.09 19.82
N GLY A 127 25.66 6.62 20.39
CA GLY A 127 25.23 6.93 21.75
C GLY A 127 26.10 6.25 22.81
N GLU A 128 26.41 4.97 22.65
CA GLU A 128 27.21 4.24 23.65
C GLU A 128 28.72 4.42 23.44
N GLY A 129 29.16 4.60 22.20
CA GLY A 129 30.58 4.81 21.87
C GLY A 129 31.16 6.12 22.42
N ALA A 130 30.35 7.17 22.57
CA ALA A 130 30.77 8.47 23.12
C ALA A 130 30.42 8.64 24.61
N ALA A 131 29.35 8.00 25.10
CA ALA A 131 29.00 8.02 26.52
C ALA A 131 30.05 7.29 27.37
N MET A 132 30.59 6.17 26.90
CA MET A 132 31.58 5.40 27.66
C MET A 132 32.87 6.19 27.96
N PRO A 133 33.53 6.85 26.97
CA PRO A 133 34.67 7.73 27.24
C PRO A 133 34.35 8.89 28.19
N LEU A 134 33.16 9.49 28.08
CA LEU A 134 32.73 10.60 28.94
C LEU A 134 32.42 10.13 30.37
N LEU A 135 31.81 8.95 30.54
CA LEU A 135 31.59 8.33 31.84
C LEU A 135 32.92 7.97 32.52
N VAL A 136 33.85 7.37 31.77
CA VAL A 136 35.21 7.07 32.26
C VAL A 136 35.95 8.35 32.63
N TRP A 137 35.92 9.38 31.80
CA TRP A 137 36.52 10.70 32.09
C TRP A 137 35.90 11.35 33.34
N SER A 138 34.57 11.28 33.48
CA SER A 138 33.85 11.88 34.61
C SER A 138 34.07 11.14 35.93
N LEU A 139 34.25 9.81 35.89
CA LEU A 139 34.65 8.98 37.03
C LEU A 139 36.07 9.32 37.49
N VAL A 140 37.00 9.55 36.56
CA VAL A 140 38.38 9.97 36.86
C VAL A 140 38.45 11.36 37.50
N HIS A 141 37.52 12.25 37.16
CA HIS A 141 37.51 13.64 37.62
C HIS A 141 36.51 13.95 38.76
N GLU A 142 35.95 12.92 39.43
CA GLU A 142 34.99 13.04 40.53
C GLU A 142 33.72 13.87 40.21
N ARG A 143 33.33 14.00 38.92
CA ARG A 143 32.15 14.77 38.49
C ARG A 143 30.89 13.91 38.36
N VAL A 144 30.60 13.10 39.37
CA VAL A 144 29.53 12.08 39.35
C VAL A 144 28.14 12.67 38.99
N GLY A 145 27.85 13.90 39.41
CA GLY A 145 26.56 14.55 39.14
C GLY A 145 26.30 14.85 37.65
N LEU A 146 27.33 15.20 36.88
CA LEU A 146 27.18 15.52 35.45
C LEU A 146 26.93 14.25 34.62
N ALA A 147 27.62 13.17 34.96
CA ALA A 147 27.45 11.86 34.35
C ALA A 147 26.03 11.31 34.56
N ALA A 148 25.51 11.38 35.80
CA ALA A 148 24.17 10.93 36.12
C ALA A 148 23.09 11.75 35.37
N PHE A 149 23.25 13.07 35.29
CA PHE A 149 22.33 13.94 34.55
C PHE A 149 22.31 13.62 33.05
N ALA A 150 23.47 13.43 32.43
CA ALA A 150 23.58 13.08 31.00
C ALA A 150 22.91 11.72 30.70
N PHE A 151 23.08 10.74 31.58
CA PHE A 151 22.45 9.42 31.43
C PHE A 151 20.93 9.51 31.50
N VAL A 152 20.38 10.22 32.49
CA VAL A 152 18.93 10.41 32.63
C VAL A 152 18.35 11.13 31.42
N MET A 153 19.02 12.19 30.94
CA MET A 153 18.59 12.91 29.73
C MET A 153 18.60 11.99 28.50
N PHE A 154 19.60 11.12 28.35
CA PHE A 154 19.64 10.17 27.23
C PHE A 154 18.50 9.15 27.31
N VAL A 155 18.27 8.56 28.47
CA VAL A 155 17.19 7.57 28.69
C VAL A 155 15.81 8.18 28.45
N VAL A 156 15.62 9.46 28.75
CA VAL A 156 14.33 10.16 28.56
C VAL A 156 14.16 10.71 27.15
N LEU A 157 15.20 11.28 26.54
CA LEU A 157 15.10 11.90 25.21
C LEU A 157 15.12 10.89 24.07
N SER A 158 15.77 9.74 24.26
CA SER A 158 15.81 8.65 23.26
C SER A 158 14.40 8.14 22.88
N PRO A 159 13.53 7.70 23.80
CA PRO A 159 12.19 7.24 23.45
C PRO A 159 11.32 8.36 22.86
N LEU A 160 11.49 9.62 23.29
CA LEU A 160 10.79 10.75 22.70
C LEU A 160 11.20 10.97 21.23
N PHE A 161 12.50 10.89 20.93
CA PHE A 161 13.01 10.95 19.57
C PHE A 161 12.44 9.81 18.70
N TYR A 162 12.42 8.58 19.22
CA TYR A 162 11.83 7.45 18.50
C TYR A 162 10.32 7.63 18.26
N ALA A 163 9.57 8.18 19.21
CA ALA A 163 8.14 8.45 19.05
C ALA A 163 7.87 9.48 17.95
N ILE A 164 8.65 10.56 17.88
CA ILE A 164 8.54 11.58 16.82
C ILE A 164 8.84 10.97 15.44
N VAL A 165 9.90 10.16 15.35
CA VAL A 165 10.26 9.45 14.12
C VAL A 165 9.22 8.38 13.75
N ALA A 166 8.50 7.81 14.71
CA ALA A 166 7.42 6.87 14.43
C ALA A 166 6.19 7.58 13.82
N ALA A 167 5.77 8.69 14.42
CA ALA A 167 4.58 9.44 14.02
C ALA A 167 4.71 10.13 12.65
N ALA A 168 5.92 10.50 12.23
CA ALA A 168 6.13 11.23 10.97
C ALA A 168 5.87 10.43 9.68
N PHE A 169 5.47 9.15 9.75
CA PHE A 169 5.34 8.26 8.57
C PHE A 169 3.97 7.58 8.42
N GLU A 170 2.96 8.00 9.17
CA GLU A 170 1.59 7.50 8.99
C GLU A 170 0.86 8.33 7.93
N ASP A 171 1.11 8.04 6.66
CA ASP A 171 0.22 8.50 5.59
C ASP A 171 -0.82 7.42 5.29
N GLU A 172 -2.10 7.79 5.39
CA GLU A 172 -3.22 6.93 5.02
C GLU A 172 -3.57 7.13 3.52
N PRO A 173 -3.39 6.10 2.67
CA PRO A 173 -3.58 6.25 1.22
C PRO A 173 -5.04 6.54 0.85
N GLU A 174 -6.00 6.04 1.64
CA GLU A 174 -7.43 6.23 1.40
C GLU A 174 -7.85 7.70 1.48
N GLU A 175 -7.41 8.42 2.53
CA GLU A 175 -7.77 9.82 2.72
C GLU A 175 -7.28 10.70 1.55
N LYS A 176 -6.09 10.39 1.03
CA LYS A 176 -5.52 11.07 -0.15
C LYS A 176 -6.38 10.86 -1.40
N VAL A 177 -6.83 9.62 -1.65
CA VAL A 177 -7.76 9.32 -2.77
C VAL A 177 -9.06 10.10 -2.62
N GLU A 178 -9.66 10.08 -1.43
CA GLU A 178 -10.95 10.74 -1.20
C GLU A 178 -10.86 12.26 -1.37
N ARG A 179 -9.75 12.86 -0.97
CA ARG A 179 -9.48 14.29 -1.18
C ARG A 179 -9.41 14.64 -2.66
N GLU A 180 -8.63 13.91 -3.44
CA GLU A 180 -8.50 14.12 -4.89
C GLU A 180 -9.84 13.94 -5.62
N LEU A 181 -10.62 12.92 -5.23
CA LEU A 181 -11.96 12.70 -5.80
C LEU A 181 -12.91 13.85 -5.49
N ARG A 182 -12.93 14.35 -4.24
CA ARG A 182 -13.77 15.50 -3.86
C ARG A 182 -13.40 16.76 -4.63
N GLU A 183 -12.11 17.02 -4.82
CA GLU A 183 -11.62 18.15 -5.59
C GLU A 183 -11.96 18.02 -7.08
N GLY A 184 -11.82 16.82 -7.66
CA GLY A 184 -12.17 16.52 -9.05
C GLY A 184 -13.67 16.66 -9.33
N VAL A 185 -14.53 16.24 -8.39
CA VAL A 185 -15.99 16.42 -8.51
C VAL A 185 -16.36 17.91 -8.46
N LYS A 186 -15.73 18.70 -7.58
CA LYS A 186 -15.97 20.15 -7.51
C LYS A 186 -15.58 20.87 -8.79
N THR A 187 -14.43 20.53 -9.37
CA THR A 187 -13.98 21.12 -10.65
C THR A 187 -14.90 20.76 -11.80
N ALA A 188 -15.32 19.49 -11.89
CA ALA A 188 -16.27 19.07 -12.92
C ALA A 188 -17.64 19.77 -12.81
N MET A 189 -18.15 20.00 -11.59
CA MET A 189 -19.41 20.70 -11.38
C MET A 189 -19.31 22.21 -11.66
N GLY A 190 -18.18 22.84 -11.33
CA GLY A 190 -17.93 24.25 -11.66
C GLY A 190 -17.86 24.51 -13.16
N ALA A 191 -17.27 23.59 -13.92
CA ALA A 191 -17.16 23.69 -15.39
C ALA A 191 -18.51 23.52 -16.10
N SER A 192 -19.41 22.68 -15.56
CA SER A 192 -20.73 22.43 -16.16
C SER A 192 -21.75 23.56 -15.90
N SER A 193 -21.50 24.47 -14.96
CA SER A 193 -22.43 25.56 -14.62
C SER A 193 -22.20 26.85 -15.42
N GLY A 194 -21.17 26.88 -16.27
CA GLY A 194 -20.76 28.07 -17.04
C GLY A 194 -20.99 27.96 -18.56
N ALA A 195 -21.67 26.92 -19.04
CA ALA A 195 -22.04 26.70 -20.44
C ALA A 195 -23.56 26.71 -20.58
#